data_AF-A0AAE5WW97-F1
#
_entry.id   AF-A0AAE5WW97-F1
#
_cell.length_a   1.000
_cell.length_b   1.000
_cell.length_c   1.000
_cell.angle_alpha   90.00
_cell.angle_beta   90.00
_cell.angle_gamma   90.00
#
_symmetry.space_group_name_H-M   'P 1'
#
loop_
_entity.id
_entity.type
_entity.pdbx_description
1 polymer ?
#
loop_
_entity_poly.entity_id
_entity_poly.type
_entity_poly.pdbx_seq_one_letter_code
_entity_poly.pdbx_strand_id
1 'polypeptide(L)'
;MSALANHAFAKMNGIGNEIVVVDMRDSAGRITPDDARAVASAQGGVPYDQLMVLQKPRLDGTEAFISIYNNDGSEAGACGNGMRCVVRRIFEKSGQTTATFQTAAGLLNAWQGPAPDLYTVDMGAPKFGWQDIPLAEEFRDTRYIELQIGPIDNPILHSPSVVSMGNPHAIFWVDDVNAYDLERFGPLLENHPIFPDRANITLAHIVDREHITMRTWERGAGLTRACGSAACATAVAAARLKRTERKVEMTLPGGKLGIEWRERDDHVLMTGTATFEYEGNFDPALFAPVG
;
A
#
# COMPACT_ATOMS: atom_id res chain seq x y z
N MET A 1 9.14 7.37 -29.37
CA MET A 1 9.94 7.62 -28.16
C MET A 1 8.98 7.76 -26.99
N SER A 2 9.32 7.15 -25.85
CA SER A 2 8.52 7.23 -24.63
C SER A 2 8.27 8.67 -24.21
N ALA A 3 7.12 8.92 -23.59
CA ALA A 3 6.83 10.20 -22.93
C ALA A 3 7.71 10.45 -21.69
N LEU A 4 8.41 9.42 -21.17
CA LEU A 4 9.36 9.53 -20.08
C LEU A 4 10.78 9.88 -20.53
N ALA A 5 11.09 9.81 -21.83
CA ALA A 5 12.44 10.09 -22.31
C ALA A 5 12.86 11.53 -21.95
N ASN A 6 14.00 11.69 -21.26
CA ASN A 6 14.51 12.95 -20.68
C ASN A 6 13.64 13.57 -19.56
N HIS A 7 12.56 12.90 -19.14
CA HIS A 7 11.67 13.46 -18.13
C HIS A 7 12.31 13.34 -16.74
N ALA A 8 12.11 14.37 -15.91
CA ALA A 8 12.65 14.38 -14.55
C ALA A 8 11.85 13.45 -13.63
N PHE A 9 12.54 12.79 -12.71
CA PHE A 9 11.95 11.95 -11.68
C PHE A 9 12.56 12.26 -10.31
N ALA A 10 11.80 11.96 -9.27
CA ALA A 10 12.30 11.91 -7.89
C ALA A 10 12.24 10.46 -7.39
N LYS A 11 13.38 9.94 -6.96
CA LYS A 11 13.46 8.67 -6.25
C LYS A 11 13.19 8.91 -4.78
N MET A 12 12.25 8.15 -4.23
CA MET A 12 11.74 8.32 -2.88
C MET A 12 11.49 6.96 -2.22
N ASN A 13 11.25 6.98 -0.92
CA ASN A 13 11.02 5.79 -0.12
C ASN A 13 9.90 6.02 0.91
N GLY A 14 8.89 5.16 0.90
CA GLY A 14 7.84 5.13 1.91
C GLY A 14 8.06 3.95 2.86
N ILE A 15 8.78 4.15 3.96
CA ILE A 15 9.11 3.12 4.98
C ILE A 15 9.58 1.78 4.40
N GLY A 16 10.53 1.82 3.48
CA GLY A 16 11.11 0.65 2.82
C GLY A 16 10.47 0.27 1.48
N ASN A 17 9.35 0.90 1.09
CA ASN A 17 8.76 0.75 -0.23
C ASN A 17 9.40 1.77 -1.19
N GLU A 18 10.00 1.27 -2.27
CA GLU A 18 10.77 2.03 -3.24
C GLU A 18 9.87 2.71 -4.27
N ILE A 19 9.88 4.05 -4.32
CA ILE A 19 8.95 4.83 -5.12
C ILE A 19 9.70 5.72 -6.10
N VAL A 20 9.23 5.76 -7.35
CA VAL A 20 9.64 6.79 -8.31
C VAL A 20 8.46 7.70 -8.56
N VAL A 21 8.63 9.01 -8.36
CA VAL A 21 7.60 10.02 -8.59
C VAL A 21 7.94 10.84 -9.84
N VAL A 22 6.98 10.96 -10.75
CA VAL A 22 7.13 11.68 -12.01
C VAL A 22 5.99 12.68 -12.16
N ASP A 23 6.32 13.96 -12.30
CA ASP A 23 5.32 15.01 -12.54
C ASP A 23 5.13 15.24 -14.04
N MET A 24 4.01 14.79 -14.58
CA MET A 24 3.63 14.89 -15.99
C MET A 24 2.40 15.79 -16.20
N ARG A 25 2.05 16.65 -15.23
CA ARG A 25 0.86 17.52 -15.34
C ARG A 25 0.90 18.46 -16.54
N ASP A 26 2.11 18.87 -16.93
CA ASP A 26 2.37 19.75 -18.08
C ASP A 26 2.67 18.96 -19.38
N SER A 27 2.57 17.63 -19.35
CA SER A 27 2.81 16.76 -20.51
C SER A 27 1.52 16.10 -21.00
N ALA A 28 1.38 15.99 -22.33
CA ALA A 28 0.27 15.27 -22.96
C ALA A 28 0.58 13.77 -23.22
N GLY A 29 1.81 13.35 -22.94
CA GLY A 29 2.27 11.98 -23.19
C GLY A 29 1.61 10.97 -22.27
N ARG A 30 1.34 9.77 -22.80
CA ARG A 30 0.83 8.64 -22.02
C ARG A 30 1.98 7.72 -21.66
N ILE A 31 1.92 7.17 -20.45
CA ILE A 31 2.82 6.11 -20.00
C ILE A 31 2.20 4.78 -20.37
N THR A 32 3.01 3.90 -20.94
CA THR A 32 2.62 2.54 -21.28
C THR A 32 3.18 1.55 -20.24
N PRO A 33 2.62 0.34 -20.14
CA PRO A 33 3.21 -0.73 -19.35
C PRO A 33 4.67 -1.05 -19.70
N ASP A 34 5.04 -0.91 -20.99
CA ASP A 34 6.42 -1.10 -21.45
C ASP A 34 7.36 -0.01 -20.91
N ASP A 35 6.88 1.24 -20.83
CA ASP A 35 7.66 2.34 -20.24
C ASP A 35 7.94 2.08 -18.76
N ALA A 36 6.95 1.64 -18.00
CA ALA A 36 7.10 1.28 -16.60
C ALA A 36 8.15 0.16 -16.42
N ARG A 37 8.03 -0.94 -17.19
CA ARG A 37 9.02 -2.02 -17.18
C ARG A 37 10.44 -1.55 -17.54
N ALA A 38 10.55 -0.68 -18.54
CA ALA A 38 11.83 -0.13 -18.99
C ALA A 38 12.50 0.69 -17.87
N VAL A 39 11.74 1.54 -17.18
CA VAL A 39 12.25 2.30 -16.04
C VAL A 39 12.70 1.37 -14.92
N ALA A 40 11.92 0.34 -14.59
CA ALA A 40 12.28 -0.60 -13.52
C ALA A 40 13.47 -1.53 -13.85
N SER A 41 13.99 -1.49 -15.09
CA SER A 41 15.02 -2.43 -15.54
C SER A 41 16.34 -2.28 -14.78
N ALA A 42 17.02 -3.41 -14.54
CA ALA A 42 18.30 -3.43 -13.84
C ALA A 42 19.47 -2.82 -14.65
N GLN A 43 19.28 -2.63 -15.97
CA GLN A 43 20.31 -2.10 -16.87
C GLN A 43 20.06 -0.62 -17.16
N GLY A 44 20.59 0.25 -16.30
CA GLY A 44 20.52 1.70 -16.44
C GLY A 44 19.18 2.34 -16.05
N GLY A 45 18.19 1.52 -15.68
CA GLY A 45 16.92 2.00 -15.14
C GLY A 45 17.02 2.46 -13.68
N VAL A 46 15.88 2.85 -13.14
CA VAL A 46 15.69 3.26 -11.75
C VAL A 46 14.85 2.18 -11.08
N PRO A 47 15.43 1.32 -10.22
CA PRO A 47 14.65 0.26 -9.55
C PRO A 47 13.55 0.91 -8.71
N TYR A 48 12.37 0.30 -8.68
CA TYR A 48 11.26 0.74 -7.84
C TYR A 48 10.30 -0.42 -7.60
N ASP A 49 9.46 -0.28 -6.56
CA ASP A 49 8.27 -1.11 -6.38
C ASP A 49 7.09 -0.49 -7.12
N GLN A 50 6.90 0.83 -7.00
CA GLN A 50 5.88 1.58 -7.73
C GLN A 50 6.36 2.90 -8.36
N LEU A 51 5.88 3.15 -9.57
CA LEU A 51 5.99 4.40 -10.30
C LEU A 51 4.69 5.22 -10.13
N MET A 52 4.81 6.37 -9.47
CA MET A 52 3.73 7.31 -9.18
C MET A 52 3.77 8.46 -10.20
N VAL A 53 2.82 8.48 -11.12
CA VAL A 53 2.77 9.50 -12.20
C VAL A 53 1.66 10.50 -11.91
N LEU A 54 2.05 11.76 -11.67
CA LEU A 54 1.10 12.87 -11.54
C LEU A 54 0.71 13.35 -12.93
N GLN A 55 -0.56 13.28 -13.24
CA GLN A 55 -1.14 13.75 -14.49
C GLN A 55 -2.07 14.92 -14.23
N LYS A 56 -2.40 15.64 -15.30
CA LYS A 56 -3.33 16.77 -15.24
C LYS A 56 -4.61 16.38 -14.48
N PRO A 57 -5.06 17.21 -13.51
CA PRO A 57 -6.32 17.00 -12.81
C PRO A 57 -7.47 16.75 -13.77
N ARG A 58 -8.35 15.80 -13.45
CA ARG A 58 -9.58 15.53 -14.23
C ARG A 58 -10.83 16.09 -13.53
N LEU A 59 -10.71 16.52 -12.28
CA LEU A 59 -11.76 17.10 -11.47
C LEU A 59 -11.28 18.42 -10.85
N ASP A 60 -12.17 19.42 -10.85
CA ASP A 60 -11.90 20.70 -10.19
C ASP A 60 -11.66 20.51 -8.69
N GLY A 61 -10.68 21.24 -8.15
CA GLY A 61 -10.29 21.13 -6.74
C GLY A 61 -9.34 19.97 -6.41
N THR A 62 -8.88 19.20 -7.41
CA THR A 62 -7.83 18.19 -7.24
C THR A 62 -6.48 18.67 -7.76
N GLU A 63 -5.39 18.28 -7.09
CA GLU A 63 -4.01 18.69 -7.41
C GLU A 63 -3.44 17.94 -8.63
N ALA A 64 -3.82 16.66 -8.76
CA ALA A 64 -3.40 15.78 -9.85
C ALA A 64 -4.32 14.56 -9.95
N PHE A 65 -4.36 13.96 -11.14
CA PHE A 65 -4.74 12.55 -11.29
C PHE A 65 -3.49 11.68 -11.16
N ILE A 66 -3.50 10.70 -10.28
CA ILE A 66 -2.36 9.82 -10.01
C ILE A 66 -2.58 8.47 -10.70
N SER A 67 -1.69 8.15 -11.63
CA SER A 67 -1.54 6.80 -12.17
C SER A 67 -0.43 6.08 -11.43
N ILE A 68 -0.63 4.80 -11.12
CA ILE A 68 0.32 3.99 -10.36
C ILE A 68 0.65 2.76 -11.18
N TYR A 69 1.92 2.53 -11.45
CA TYR A 69 2.40 1.34 -12.15
C TYR A 69 3.31 0.54 -11.24
N ASN A 70 3.10 -0.77 -11.16
CA ASN A 70 4.06 -1.69 -10.56
C ASN A 70 5.28 -1.86 -11.49
N ASN A 71 6.35 -2.45 -10.98
CA ASN A 71 7.57 -2.69 -11.74
C ASN A 71 7.42 -3.68 -12.91
N ASP A 72 6.40 -4.53 -12.90
CA ASP A 72 6.02 -5.42 -14.00
C ASP A 72 5.20 -4.70 -15.10
N GLY A 73 4.87 -3.42 -14.88
CA GLY A 73 4.08 -2.58 -15.77
C GLY A 73 2.56 -2.70 -15.60
N SER A 74 2.08 -3.53 -14.68
CA SER A 74 0.66 -3.56 -14.31
C SER A 74 0.24 -2.29 -13.58
N GLU A 75 -1.01 -1.87 -13.77
CA GLU A 75 -1.56 -0.70 -13.05
C GLU A 75 -2.09 -1.10 -11.67
N ALA A 76 -1.80 -0.28 -10.67
CA ALA A 76 -2.35 -0.39 -9.33
C ALA A 76 -3.40 0.71 -9.08
N GLY A 77 -4.50 0.36 -8.39
CA GLY A 77 -5.57 1.31 -8.11
C GLY A 77 -5.24 2.32 -7.01
N ALA A 78 -4.39 1.94 -6.05
CA ALA A 78 -3.99 2.78 -4.93
C ALA A 78 -2.66 2.30 -4.33
N CYS A 79 -1.86 3.25 -3.82
CA CYS A 79 -0.77 2.95 -2.90
C CYS A 79 -0.63 4.05 -1.85
N GLY A 80 -0.88 3.72 -0.59
CA GLY A 80 -0.71 4.66 0.51
C GLY A 80 0.75 5.13 0.70
N ASN A 81 1.73 4.23 0.53
CA ASN A 81 3.16 4.58 0.69
C ASN A 81 3.64 5.53 -0.42
N GLY A 82 3.31 5.22 -1.67
CA GLY A 82 3.57 6.07 -2.82
C GLY A 82 2.89 7.43 -2.69
N MET A 83 1.65 7.48 -2.20
CA MET A 83 0.95 8.74 -1.99
C MET A 83 1.62 9.64 -0.95
N ARG A 84 2.19 9.11 0.13
CA ARG A 84 2.99 9.94 1.06
C ARG A 84 4.21 10.57 0.36
N CYS A 85 4.85 9.86 -0.57
CA CYS A 85 5.95 10.40 -1.37
C CYS A 85 5.48 11.53 -2.31
N VAL A 86 4.33 11.33 -2.98
CA VAL A 86 3.69 12.37 -3.81
C VAL A 86 3.36 13.61 -2.99
N VAL A 87 2.72 13.42 -1.83
CA VAL A 87 2.30 14.50 -0.93
C VAL A 87 3.50 15.30 -0.45
N ARG A 88 4.56 14.62 0.02
CA ARG A 88 5.83 15.26 0.38
C ARG A 88 6.32 16.17 -0.74
N ARG A 89 6.42 15.62 -1.96
CA ARG A 89 6.96 16.33 -3.11
C ARG A 89 6.14 17.58 -3.47
N ILE A 90 4.81 17.49 -3.38
CA ILE A 90 3.92 18.63 -3.65
C ILE A 90 4.03 19.68 -2.55
N PHE A 91 4.01 19.28 -1.27
CA PHE A 91 4.05 20.22 -0.15
C PHE A 91 5.38 20.96 -0.07
N GLU A 92 6.51 20.28 -0.30
CA GLU A 92 7.83 20.91 -0.36
C GLU A 92 7.91 21.97 -1.48
N LYS A 93 7.27 21.73 -2.63
CA LYS A 93 7.31 22.66 -3.77
C LYS A 93 6.31 23.81 -3.67
N SER A 94 5.12 23.56 -3.13
CA SER A 94 4.00 24.51 -3.15
C SER A 94 3.76 25.24 -1.83
N GLY A 95 4.32 24.75 -0.72
CA GLY A 95 4.02 25.24 0.63
C GLY A 95 2.61 24.86 1.14
N GLN A 96 1.87 24.05 0.39
CA GLN A 96 0.58 23.51 0.83
C GLN A 96 0.76 22.54 2.01
N THR A 97 -0.27 22.40 2.83
CA THR A 97 -0.31 21.42 3.94
C THR A 97 -1.48 20.46 3.83
N THR A 98 -2.34 20.63 2.83
CA THR A 98 -3.49 19.77 2.52
C THR A 98 -3.64 19.70 1.01
N ALA A 99 -3.92 18.53 0.47
CA ALA A 99 -4.22 18.37 -0.95
C ALA A 99 -5.21 17.22 -1.16
N THR A 100 -5.99 17.33 -2.23
CA THR A 100 -6.87 16.27 -2.71
C THR A 100 -6.36 15.78 -4.04
N PHE A 101 -6.23 14.46 -4.18
CA PHE A 101 -5.81 13.80 -5.40
C PHE A 101 -6.94 12.94 -5.93
N GLN A 102 -6.89 12.62 -7.23
CA GLN A 102 -7.73 11.61 -7.82
C GLN A 102 -6.87 10.41 -8.22
N THR A 103 -7.30 9.20 -7.89
CA THR A 103 -6.70 7.94 -8.36
C THR A 103 -7.75 7.14 -9.13
N ALA A 104 -7.38 5.97 -9.66
CA ALA A 104 -8.36 5.02 -10.20
C ALA A 104 -9.35 4.52 -9.13
N ALA A 105 -8.96 4.52 -7.84
CA ALA A 105 -9.82 4.13 -6.72
C ALA A 105 -10.74 5.26 -6.21
N GLY A 106 -10.59 6.49 -6.69
CA GLY A 106 -11.43 7.64 -6.32
C GLY A 106 -10.64 8.83 -5.79
N LEU A 107 -11.30 9.69 -5.00
CA LEU A 107 -10.64 10.82 -4.36
C LEU A 107 -9.82 10.35 -3.15
N LEU A 108 -8.65 10.95 -2.99
CA LEU A 108 -7.73 10.66 -1.88
C LEU A 108 -7.29 11.98 -1.26
N ASN A 109 -7.67 12.17 -0.01
CA ASN A 109 -7.31 13.35 0.77
C ASN A 109 -6.00 13.09 1.50
N ALA A 110 -5.11 14.06 1.52
CA ALA A 110 -3.87 13.98 2.26
C ALA A 110 -3.50 15.32 2.88
N TRP A 111 -2.76 15.27 3.99
CA TRP A 111 -2.31 16.46 4.70
C TRP A 111 -1.02 16.22 5.47
N GLN A 112 -0.38 17.33 5.85
CA GLN A 112 0.84 17.33 6.63
C GLN A 112 0.53 16.71 7.99
N GLY A 113 1.32 15.72 8.38
CA GLY A 113 1.22 15.06 9.68
C GLY A 113 1.64 15.97 10.84
N PRO A 114 1.64 15.44 12.06
CA PRO A 114 1.97 16.20 13.27
C PRO A 114 3.44 16.63 13.35
N ALA A 115 4.31 16.05 12.50
CA ALA A 115 5.70 16.42 12.36
C ALA A 115 6.03 16.76 10.90
N PRO A 116 7.10 17.54 10.62
CA PRO A 116 7.44 17.99 9.27
C PRO A 116 7.69 16.87 8.24
N ASP A 117 8.15 15.70 8.69
CA ASP A 117 8.47 14.53 7.86
C ASP A 117 7.36 13.48 7.80
N LEU A 118 6.25 13.71 8.51
CA LEU A 118 5.09 12.83 8.53
C LEU A 118 4.00 13.34 7.59
N TYR A 119 3.41 12.42 6.83
CA TYR A 119 2.33 12.72 5.91
C TYR A 119 1.16 11.77 6.18
N THR A 120 -0.04 12.33 6.25
CA THR A 120 -1.27 11.58 6.48
C THR A 120 -2.00 11.39 5.17
N VAL A 121 -2.42 10.16 4.88
CA VAL A 121 -3.26 9.80 3.75
C VAL A 121 -4.56 9.22 4.29
N ASP A 122 -5.69 9.71 3.79
CA ASP A 122 -7.00 9.12 4.03
C ASP A 122 -7.18 7.88 3.15
N MET A 123 -7.21 6.71 3.78
CA MET A 123 -7.31 5.40 3.12
C MET A 123 -8.77 4.97 2.90
N GLY A 124 -9.74 5.82 3.24
CA GLY A 124 -11.16 5.54 3.14
C GLY A 124 -11.67 4.60 4.24
N ALA A 125 -12.93 4.19 4.09
CA ALA A 125 -13.59 3.31 5.05
C ALA A 125 -13.24 1.83 4.79
N PRO A 126 -12.99 1.04 5.85
CA PRO A 126 -12.80 -0.39 5.74
C PRO A 126 -14.13 -1.07 5.42
N LYS A 127 -14.07 -2.24 4.77
CA LYS A 127 -15.24 -3.06 4.51
C LYS A 127 -15.14 -4.42 5.21
N PHE A 128 -16.29 -4.88 5.70
CA PHE A 128 -16.39 -6.07 6.55
C PHE A 128 -17.32 -7.16 6.01
N GLY A 129 -18.16 -6.84 5.01
CA GLY A 129 -19.03 -7.81 4.38
C GLY A 129 -18.22 -8.83 3.61
N TRP A 130 -18.60 -10.11 3.68
CA TRP A 130 -17.89 -11.18 2.98
C TRP A 130 -17.82 -10.94 1.46
N GLN A 131 -18.85 -10.33 0.86
CA GLN A 131 -18.87 -9.96 -0.57
C GLN A 131 -17.97 -8.76 -0.89
N ASP A 132 -17.77 -7.85 0.07
CA ASP A 132 -16.87 -6.71 -0.08
C ASP A 132 -15.38 -7.10 0.06
N ILE A 133 -15.12 -8.23 0.72
CA ILE A 133 -13.78 -8.85 0.89
C ILE A 133 -13.52 -9.94 -0.18
N PRO A 134 -14.37 -10.00 -1.21
CA PRO A 134 -14.72 -11.22 -1.96
C PRO A 134 -14.26 -12.56 -1.33
N LEU A 135 -14.97 -13.03 -0.30
CA LEU A 135 -14.83 -14.41 0.19
C LEU A 135 -15.67 -15.37 -0.66
N ALA A 136 -15.22 -16.63 -0.80
CA ALA A 136 -15.92 -17.64 -1.59
C ALA A 136 -17.28 -18.08 -0.99
N GLU A 137 -17.49 -17.84 0.30
CA GLU A 137 -18.71 -18.20 1.01
C GLU A 137 -19.10 -17.16 2.07
N GLU A 138 -20.32 -17.29 2.59
CA GLU A 138 -20.86 -16.35 3.56
C GLU A 138 -20.21 -16.51 4.94
N PHE A 139 -19.55 -15.46 5.40
CA PHE A 139 -19.23 -15.24 6.82
C PHE A 139 -20.03 -14.06 7.35
N ARG A 140 -20.88 -14.33 8.34
CA ARG A 140 -21.62 -13.27 9.06
C ARG A 140 -20.71 -12.40 9.91
N ASP A 141 -19.62 -12.96 10.40
CA ASP A 141 -18.62 -12.26 11.18
C ASP A 141 -17.23 -12.52 10.63
N THR A 142 -16.61 -11.46 10.13
CA THR A 142 -15.28 -11.47 9.54
C THR A 142 -14.17 -11.18 10.56
N ARG A 143 -14.50 -11.03 11.85
CA ARG A 143 -13.50 -10.91 12.92
C ARG A 143 -12.68 -12.17 13.08
N TYR A 144 -13.28 -13.34 12.83
CA TYR A 144 -12.62 -14.63 12.80
C TYR A 144 -13.35 -15.51 11.80
N ILE A 145 -12.70 -15.89 10.71
CA ILE A 145 -13.25 -16.85 9.75
C ILE A 145 -12.65 -18.24 9.98
N GLU A 146 -13.34 -19.29 9.53
CA GLU A 146 -12.78 -20.63 9.55
C GLU A 146 -11.76 -20.78 8.41
N LEU A 147 -10.49 -20.70 8.77
CA LEU A 147 -9.36 -20.94 7.87
C LEU A 147 -8.17 -21.38 8.73
N GLN A 148 -7.50 -22.46 8.34
CA GLN A 148 -6.31 -22.94 9.04
C GLN A 148 -5.28 -23.55 8.09
N ILE A 149 -4.04 -23.59 8.55
CA ILE A 149 -2.94 -24.29 7.89
C ILE A 149 -2.17 -25.13 8.91
N GLY A 150 -1.78 -26.35 8.52
CA GLY A 150 -1.13 -27.32 9.41
C GLY A 150 -2.06 -28.46 9.84
N PRO A 151 -1.61 -29.31 10.78
CA PRO A 151 -2.39 -30.43 11.29
C PRO A 151 -3.77 -30.02 11.82
N ILE A 152 -4.78 -30.86 11.61
CA ILE A 152 -6.18 -30.56 12.03
C ILE A 152 -6.26 -30.24 13.52
N ASP A 153 -5.61 -31.06 14.36
CA ASP A 153 -5.68 -30.95 15.82
C ASP A 153 -4.70 -29.92 16.41
N ASN A 154 -3.78 -29.39 15.60
CA ASN A 154 -2.77 -28.43 16.04
C ASN A 154 -2.35 -27.51 14.88
N PRO A 155 -3.24 -26.60 14.45
CA PRO A 155 -2.96 -25.74 13.32
C PRO A 155 -1.81 -24.78 13.64
N ILE A 156 -0.98 -24.52 12.63
CA ILE A 156 0.14 -23.58 12.72
C ILE A 156 -0.37 -22.15 12.70
N LEU A 157 -1.28 -21.83 11.77
CA LEU A 157 -2.00 -20.58 11.72
C LEU A 157 -3.48 -20.92 11.55
N HIS A 158 -4.35 -20.19 12.25
CA HIS A 158 -5.78 -20.41 12.16
C HIS A 158 -6.56 -19.14 12.46
N SER A 159 -7.84 -19.17 12.10
CA SER A 159 -8.86 -18.20 12.46
C SER A 159 -8.40 -16.75 12.24
N PRO A 160 -8.08 -16.34 11.00
CA PRO A 160 -7.69 -14.97 10.75
C PRO A 160 -8.90 -14.04 10.84
N SER A 161 -8.63 -12.77 11.16
CA SER A 161 -9.56 -11.68 10.85
C SER A 161 -9.43 -11.33 9.37
N VAL A 162 -10.55 -11.00 8.72
CA VAL A 162 -10.55 -10.56 7.32
C VAL A 162 -11.21 -9.20 7.16
N VAL A 163 -10.55 -8.31 6.43
CA VAL A 163 -10.96 -6.92 6.22
C VAL A 163 -10.57 -6.51 4.79
N SER A 164 -11.36 -5.66 4.16
CA SER A 164 -11.02 -5.04 2.88
C SER A 164 -10.74 -3.56 3.05
N MET A 165 -9.60 -3.10 2.51
CA MET A 165 -9.26 -1.68 2.35
C MET A 165 -9.36 -1.27 0.86
N GLY A 166 -10.26 -1.92 0.12
CA GLY A 166 -10.31 -1.91 -1.36
C GLY A 166 -9.63 -3.13 -1.99
N ASN A 167 -8.85 -3.87 -1.21
CA ASN A 167 -8.30 -5.19 -1.53
C ASN A 167 -8.40 -6.10 -0.28
N PRO A 168 -8.46 -7.44 -0.46
CA PRO A 168 -8.63 -8.38 0.64
C PRO A 168 -7.36 -8.55 1.50
N HIS A 169 -7.55 -8.55 2.82
CA HIS A 169 -6.51 -8.83 3.82
C HIS A 169 -6.98 -9.91 4.79
N ALA A 170 -6.10 -10.88 5.05
CA ALA A 170 -6.27 -11.90 6.09
C ALA A 170 -5.17 -11.75 7.14
N ILE A 171 -5.58 -11.50 8.39
CA ILE A 171 -4.70 -11.18 9.51
C ILE A 171 -4.72 -12.34 10.50
N PHE A 172 -3.60 -13.02 10.63
CA PHE A 172 -3.37 -14.05 11.63
C PHE A 172 -2.69 -13.43 12.85
N TRP A 173 -3.29 -13.65 14.02
CA TRP A 173 -2.80 -13.13 15.29
C TRP A 173 -1.80 -14.11 15.91
N VAL A 174 -0.58 -13.65 16.16
CA VAL A 174 0.52 -14.49 16.64
C VAL A 174 1.29 -13.82 17.78
N ASP A 175 2.01 -14.62 18.58
CA ASP A 175 2.87 -14.10 19.65
C ASP A 175 4.23 -13.61 19.15
N ASP A 176 4.72 -14.15 18.02
CA ASP A 176 5.94 -13.68 17.37
C ASP A 176 5.80 -13.77 15.85
N VAL A 177 5.87 -12.64 15.17
CA VAL A 177 5.76 -12.55 13.70
C VAL A 177 6.96 -13.16 12.97
N ASN A 178 8.07 -13.44 13.67
CA ASN A 178 9.28 -14.06 13.13
C ASN A 178 9.33 -15.57 13.34
N ALA A 179 8.47 -16.12 14.20
CA ALA A 179 8.44 -17.55 14.50
C ALA A 179 7.83 -18.40 13.36
N TYR A 180 7.22 -17.77 12.36
CA TYR A 180 6.53 -18.43 11.26
C TYR A 180 7.23 -18.17 9.93
N ASP A 181 7.36 -19.25 9.15
CA ASP A 181 7.87 -19.21 7.78
C ASP A 181 6.79 -18.68 6.82
N LEU A 182 6.64 -17.35 6.82
CA LEU A 182 5.67 -16.67 5.98
C LEU A 182 5.98 -16.82 4.48
N GLU A 183 7.22 -17.11 4.08
CA GLU A 183 7.54 -17.41 2.67
C GLU A 183 6.96 -18.74 2.23
N ARG A 184 6.94 -19.72 3.13
CA ARG A 184 6.32 -21.02 2.88
C ARG A 184 4.79 -20.96 2.96
N PHE A 185 4.23 -20.27 3.95
CA PHE A 185 2.77 -20.26 4.17
C PHE A 185 2.04 -19.18 3.36
N GLY A 186 2.70 -18.07 3.06
CA GLY A 186 2.16 -16.94 2.32
C GLY A 186 1.52 -17.33 0.99
N PRO A 187 2.22 -18.03 0.07
CA PRO A 187 1.64 -18.46 -1.20
C PRO A 187 0.42 -19.39 -1.05
N LEU A 188 0.44 -20.26 -0.04
CA LEU A 188 -0.64 -21.22 0.22
C LEU A 188 -1.91 -20.50 0.69
N LEU A 189 -1.75 -19.51 1.56
CA LEU A 189 -2.84 -18.72 2.10
C LEU A 189 -3.32 -17.65 1.11
N GLU A 190 -2.41 -17.00 0.38
CA GLU A 190 -2.72 -16.04 -0.68
C GLU A 190 -3.67 -16.67 -1.71
N ASN A 191 -3.39 -17.90 -2.14
CA ASN A 191 -4.14 -18.62 -3.16
C ASN A 191 -5.18 -19.58 -2.58
N HIS A 192 -5.51 -19.46 -1.29
CA HIS A 192 -6.49 -20.34 -0.67
C HIS A 192 -7.86 -20.16 -1.34
N PRO A 193 -8.62 -21.25 -1.63
CA PRO A 193 -9.91 -21.16 -2.34
C PRO A 193 -10.96 -20.24 -1.71
N ILE A 194 -10.83 -19.94 -0.41
CA ILE A 194 -11.69 -18.98 0.30
C ILE A 194 -11.54 -17.54 -0.19
N PHE A 195 -10.43 -17.23 -0.88
CA PHE A 195 -10.12 -15.95 -1.49
C PHE A 195 -10.06 -16.10 -3.02
N PRO A 196 -11.20 -16.06 -3.73
CA PRO A 196 -11.25 -16.10 -5.19
C PRO A 196 -10.32 -15.06 -5.87
N ASP A 197 -10.25 -13.86 -5.29
CA ASP A 197 -9.39 -12.76 -5.78
C ASP A 197 -7.99 -12.77 -5.16
N ARG A 198 -7.62 -13.87 -4.49
CA ARG A 198 -6.46 -14.01 -3.59
C ARG A 198 -6.48 -12.99 -2.45
N ALA A 199 -5.57 -13.08 -1.48
CA ALA A 199 -5.51 -12.14 -0.36
C ALA A 199 -4.08 -11.77 0.05
N ASN A 200 -3.92 -10.59 0.65
CA ASN A 200 -2.70 -10.25 1.39
C ASN A 200 -2.75 -10.95 2.75
N ILE A 201 -1.66 -11.60 3.13
CA ILE A 201 -1.57 -12.41 4.34
C ILE A 201 -0.65 -11.73 5.33
N THR A 202 -1.20 -11.38 6.49
CA THR A 202 -0.50 -10.65 7.54
C THR A 202 -0.35 -11.52 8.77
N LEU A 203 0.86 -11.58 9.32
CA LEU A 203 1.10 -12.00 10.69
C LEU A 203 1.17 -10.75 11.57
N ALA A 204 0.34 -10.68 12.61
CA ALA A 204 0.27 -9.53 13.50
C ALA A 204 0.42 -9.95 14.97
N HIS A 205 1.33 -9.29 15.67
CA HIS A 205 1.53 -9.39 17.10
C HIS A 205 1.11 -8.09 17.78
N ILE A 206 0.14 -8.18 18.68
CA ILE A 206 -0.32 -7.04 19.48
C ILE A 206 0.61 -6.94 20.68
N VAL A 207 1.45 -5.91 20.69
CA VAL A 207 2.42 -5.64 21.76
C VAL A 207 1.69 -5.06 22.96
N ASP A 208 0.83 -4.07 22.72
CA ASP A 208 -0.07 -3.47 23.69
C ASP A 208 -1.28 -2.81 22.99
N ARG A 209 -2.06 -2.00 23.72
CA ARG A 209 -3.28 -1.39 23.18
C ARG A 209 -3.03 -0.32 22.11
N GLU A 210 -1.82 0.22 22.02
CA GLU A 210 -1.45 1.30 21.10
C GLU A 210 -0.31 0.88 20.15
N HIS A 211 0.15 -0.37 20.19
CA HIS A 211 1.25 -0.87 19.37
C HIS A 211 1.04 -2.28 18.82
N ILE A 212 1.19 -2.44 17.50
CA ILE A 212 1.19 -3.73 16.81
C ILE A 212 2.47 -3.88 15.98
N THR A 213 3.09 -5.06 16.01
CA THR A 213 4.17 -5.44 15.08
C THR A 213 3.63 -6.42 14.04
N MET A 214 4.01 -6.28 12.77
CA MET A 214 3.48 -7.11 11.69
C MET A 214 4.49 -7.47 10.60
N ARG A 215 4.22 -8.55 9.88
CA ARG A 215 4.87 -8.94 8.61
C ARG A 215 3.81 -9.32 7.61
N THR A 216 4.02 -8.97 6.33
CA THR A 216 3.02 -9.16 5.27
C THR A 216 3.62 -9.93 4.10
N TRP A 217 2.86 -10.92 3.64
CA TRP A 217 2.96 -11.48 2.31
C TRP A 217 1.90 -10.82 1.43
N GLU A 218 2.32 -9.96 0.52
CA GLU A 218 1.42 -9.24 -0.37
C GLU A 218 1.05 -10.07 -1.60
N ARG A 219 -0.22 -9.98 -1.98
CA ARG A 219 -0.77 -10.65 -3.15
C ARG A 219 0.02 -10.26 -4.40
N GLY A 220 0.63 -11.24 -5.06
CA GLY A 220 1.42 -11.06 -6.28
C GLY A 220 2.82 -10.46 -6.09
N ALA A 221 3.18 -10.00 -4.89
CA ALA A 221 4.49 -9.40 -4.60
C ALA A 221 5.35 -10.22 -3.63
N GLY A 222 4.74 -11.06 -2.79
CA GLY A 222 5.46 -11.87 -1.80
C GLY A 222 5.78 -11.09 -0.53
N LEU A 223 6.91 -11.41 0.12
CA LEU A 223 7.31 -10.69 1.33
C LEU A 223 7.72 -9.25 1.01
N THR A 224 7.01 -8.30 1.61
CA THR A 224 7.32 -6.87 1.46
C THR A 224 7.76 -6.25 2.76
N ARG A 225 8.52 -5.15 2.65
CA ARG A 225 9.00 -4.39 3.81
C ARG A 225 7.90 -3.52 4.42
N ALA A 226 6.94 -3.10 3.62
CA ALA A 226 5.84 -2.26 4.06
C ALA A 226 4.61 -2.35 3.15
N CYS A 227 3.46 -2.67 3.73
CA CYS A 227 2.17 -2.62 3.07
C CYS A 227 1.22 -1.69 3.86
N GLY A 228 0.94 -0.50 3.32
CA GLY A 228 0.09 0.48 4.00
C GLY A 228 -1.36 0.01 4.19
N SER A 229 -1.93 -0.67 3.19
CA SER A 229 -3.30 -1.19 3.28
C SER A 229 -3.41 -2.34 4.28
N ALA A 230 -2.39 -3.21 4.39
CA ALA A 230 -2.34 -4.27 5.40
C ALA A 230 -2.20 -3.70 6.82
N ALA A 231 -1.41 -2.65 7.00
CA ALA A 231 -1.33 -1.94 8.28
C ALA A 231 -2.69 -1.36 8.70
N CYS A 232 -3.40 -0.73 7.76
CA CYS A 232 -4.76 -0.23 7.99
C CYS A 232 -5.73 -1.35 8.36
N ALA A 233 -5.77 -2.43 7.57
CA ALA A 233 -6.64 -3.57 7.80
C ALA A 233 -6.36 -4.23 9.16
N THR A 234 -5.09 -4.36 9.55
CA THR A 234 -4.66 -4.95 10.82
C THR A 234 -5.08 -4.09 12.01
N ALA A 235 -4.85 -2.77 11.95
CA ALA A 235 -5.29 -1.84 12.99
C ALA A 235 -6.81 -1.87 13.20
N VAL A 236 -7.57 -1.84 12.09
CA VAL A 236 -9.04 -1.94 12.13
C VAL A 236 -9.49 -3.27 12.71
N ALA A 237 -8.89 -4.39 12.28
CA ALA A 237 -9.22 -5.72 12.78
C ALA A 237 -8.96 -5.84 14.30
N ALA A 238 -7.81 -5.34 14.77
CA ALA A 238 -7.47 -5.35 16.20
C ALA A 238 -8.43 -4.50 17.04
N ALA A 239 -8.82 -3.32 16.53
CA ALA A 239 -9.82 -2.46 17.17
C ALA A 239 -11.21 -3.11 17.20
N ARG A 240 -11.65 -3.78 16.11
CA ARG A 240 -12.92 -4.56 16.09
C ARG A 240 -12.95 -5.69 17.11
N LEU A 241 -11.78 -6.27 17.40
CA LEU A 241 -11.59 -7.28 18.44
C LEU A 241 -11.46 -6.69 19.85
N LYS A 242 -11.45 -5.35 19.98
CA LYS A 242 -11.22 -4.60 21.24
C LYS A 242 -9.87 -4.92 21.90
N ARG A 243 -8.90 -5.38 21.09
CA ARG A 243 -7.55 -5.72 21.54
C ARG A 243 -6.62 -4.51 21.51
N THR A 244 -6.93 -3.50 20.69
CA THR A 244 -6.23 -2.21 20.64
C THR A 244 -7.22 -1.06 20.63
N GLU A 245 -6.71 0.15 20.82
CA GLU A 245 -7.41 1.38 20.52
C GLU A 245 -7.55 1.57 19.00
N ARG A 246 -8.37 2.56 18.60
CA ARG A 246 -8.56 2.92 17.19
C ARG A 246 -7.38 3.72 16.63
N LYS A 247 -6.52 4.26 17.48
CA LYS A 247 -5.25 4.91 17.12
C LYS A 247 -4.09 4.05 17.61
N VAL A 248 -3.25 3.59 16.68
CA VAL A 248 -2.24 2.58 16.94
C VAL A 248 -0.98 2.84 16.10
N GLU A 249 0.19 2.65 16.70
CA GLU A 249 1.46 2.57 15.99
C GLU A 249 1.65 1.14 15.44
N MET A 250 2.04 1.06 14.17
CA MET A 250 2.33 -0.18 13.48
C MET A 250 3.83 -0.26 13.22
N THR A 251 4.50 -1.30 13.70
CA THR A 251 5.88 -1.65 13.32
C THR A 251 5.86 -2.66 12.18
N LEU A 252 6.39 -2.25 11.03
CA LEU A 252 6.63 -3.09 9.86
C LEU A 252 8.15 -3.26 9.65
N PRO A 253 8.61 -4.24 8.85
CA PRO A 253 10.03 -4.45 8.61
C PRO A 253 10.76 -3.22 8.05
N GLY A 254 10.06 -2.38 7.29
CA GLY A 254 10.63 -1.18 6.67
C GLY A 254 10.48 0.10 7.50
N GLY A 255 9.69 0.11 8.57
CA GLY A 255 9.51 1.28 9.43
C GLY A 255 8.18 1.31 10.16
N LYS A 256 7.81 2.49 10.66
CA LYS A 256 6.62 2.71 11.49
C LYS A 256 5.53 3.47 10.73
N LEU A 257 4.27 3.12 10.98
CA LEU A 257 3.09 3.88 10.56
C LEU A 257 2.21 4.16 11.76
N GLY A 258 1.63 5.36 11.84
CA GLY A 258 0.51 5.64 12.73
C GLY A 258 -0.80 5.41 11.98
N ILE A 259 -1.68 4.57 12.51
CA ILE A 259 -3.01 4.34 11.95
C ILE A 259 -4.06 4.89 12.92
N GLU A 260 -5.03 5.63 12.38
CA GLU A 260 -6.20 6.09 13.12
C GLU A 260 -7.46 5.69 12.36
N TRP A 261 -8.25 4.77 12.92
CA TRP A 261 -9.60 4.49 12.44
C TRP A 261 -10.56 5.47 13.09
N ARG A 262 -10.97 6.51 12.36
CA ARG A 262 -11.71 7.64 12.92
C ARG A 262 -13.17 7.28 13.18
N GLU A 263 -13.71 7.60 14.36
CA GLU A 263 -15.08 7.21 14.72
C GLU A 263 -16.16 7.99 13.96
N ARG A 264 -15.89 9.25 13.62
CA ARG A 264 -16.91 10.17 13.10
C ARG A 264 -17.43 9.81 11.71
N ASP A 265 -16.64 9.10 10.92
CA ASP A 265 -16.91 8.80 9.51
C ASP A 265 -16.36 7.44 9.06
N ASP A 266 -15.79 6.66 9.98
CA ASP A 266 -15.23 5.33 9.73
C ASP A 266 -14.00 5.29 8.81
N HIS A 267 -13.42 6.44 8.46
CA HIS A 267 -12.24 6.50 7.62
C HIS A 267 -10.98 6.06 8.38
N VAL A 268 -10.07 5.36 7.69
CA VAL A 268 -8.77 4.98 8.21
C VAL A 268 -7.71 5.96 7.72
N LEU A 269 -7.06 6.64 8.65
CA LEU A 269 -6.00 7.59 8.36
C LEU A 269 -4.66 6.91 8.58
N MET A 270 -3.81 6.95 7.56
CA MET A 270 -2.48 6.38 7.62
C MET A 270 -1.44 7.49 7.58
N THR A 271 -0.68 7.61 8.67
CA THR A 271 0.40 8.56 8.84
C THR A 271 1.74 7.84 8.80
N GLY A 272 2.70 8.36 8.05
CA GLY A 272 4.04 7.79 8.02
C GLY A 272 5.05 8.72 7.37
N THR A 273 6.31 8.33 7.45
CA THR A 273 7.38 9.07 6.77
C THR A 273 7.36 8.80 5.27
N ALA A 274 7.92 9.75 4.53
CA ALA A 274 8.35 9.60 3.15
C ALA A 274 9.72 10.24 3.00
N THR A 275 10.70 9.51 2.48
CA THR A 275 12.10 9.94 2.37
C THR A 275 12.41 10.27 0.92
N PHE A 276 13.00 11.43 0.68
CA PHE A 276 13.61 11.77 -0.60
C PHE A 276 15.02 11.15 -0.68
N GLU A 277 15.33 10.48 -1.78
CA GLU A 277 16.66 9.89 -1.99
C GLU A 277 17.48 10.75 -2.96
N TYR A 278 17.01 10.91 -4.20
CA TYR A 278 17.67 11.72 -5.22
C TYR A 278 16.71 12.10 -6.36
N GLU A 279 17.16 13.02 -7.23
CA GLU A 279 16.50 13.39 -8.48
C GLU A 279 17.39 13.06 -9.68
N GLY A 280 16.75 12.80 -10.81
CA GLY A 280 17.44 12.56 -12.08
C GLY A 280 16.51 12.73 -13.27
N ASN A 281 17.03 12.42 -14.46
CA ASN A 281 16.27 12.38 -15.70
C ASN A 281 16.39 10.98 -16.30
N PHE A 282 15.31 10.46 -16.86
CA PHE A 282 15.38 9.16 -17.55
C PHE A 282 16.19 9.28 -18.84
N ASP A 283 17.14 8.37 -19.02
CA ASP A 283 17.90 8.26 -20.27
C ASP A 283 16.96 7.79 -21.39
N PRO A 284 16.85 8.52 -22.52
CA PRO A 284 16.07 8.08 -23.68
C PRO A 284 16.41 6.68 -24.18
N ALA A 285 17.65 6.22 -23.99
CA ALA A 285 18.10 4.90 -24.38
C ALA A 285 17.33 3.76 -23.67
N LEU A 286 16.76 4.03 -22.49
CA LEU A 286 15.91 3.06 -21.77
C LEU A 286 14.69 2.63 -22.57
N PHE A 287 14.20 3.49 -23.45
CA PHE A 287 12.96 3.29 -24.20
C PHE A 287 13.20 2.96 -25.67
N ALA A 288 14.45 2.65 -26.05
CA ALA A 288 14.76 2.23 -27.40
C ALA A 288 14.28 0.77 -27.62
N PRO A 289 13.75 0.42 -28.81
CA PRO A 289 13.45 -0.97 -29.14
C PRO A 289 14.73 -1.80 -29.03
N VAL A 290 14.66 -2.95 -28.33
CA VAL A 290 15.75 -3.92 -28.38
C VAL A 290 15.79 -4.47 -29.81
N GLY A 291 16.83 -4.06 -30.55
CA GLY A 291 17.08 -4.51 -31.92
C GLY A 291 17.53 -5.97 -32.00
#